data_AF-A0A535XWP2-F1
#
_entry.id   AF-A0A535XWP2-F1
#
_cell.length_a   1.000
_cell.length_b   1.000
_cell.length_c   1.000
_cell.angle_alpha   90.00
_cell.angle_beta   90.00
_cell.angle_gamma   90.00
#
_symmetry.space_group_name_H-M   'P 1'
#
loop_
_entity.id
_entity.type
_entity.pdbx_description
1 polymer ?
#
loop_
_entity_poly.entity_id
_entity_poly.type
_entity_poly.pdbx_seq_one_letter_code
_entity_poly.pdbx_strand_id
1 'polypeptide(L)'
;MATGIHIDGLAKSTVDGLTVRAKPSTAGAQLGTIDTGQMGFVVAGPISADGYAWYQLAGPGLPPNAGCEPPERTTPFGCPVWLGWVASGQAGGQAWLEATTLPCASSPMNVAALVSDSAPAGSRTPLERLACYGSTPIRIRGWFTKIPENAGLGGTCGPPSAVSWLVCMGLDYNTLGTSESAVFGSGIQVAIDPASGVTMPARGQWLEVVGHLDDPAARNCEDFGGGEVNAVLSCRGEFVAESVSPVAGPY
;
A
#
# COMPACT_ATOMS: atom_id res chain seq x y z
N MET A 1 -22.14 -0.55 5.77
CA MET A 1 -20.78 -1.13 5.64
C MET A 1 -20.93 -2.62 5.39
N ALA A 2 -20.13 -3.19 4.50
CA ALA A 2 -20.18 -4.63 4.21
C ALA A 2 -19.75 -5.43 5.45
N THR A 3 -20.68 -6.20 6.01
CA THR A 3 -20.42 -7.12 7.13
C THR A 3 -19.90 -8.44 6.56
N GLY A 4 -18.61 -8.48 6.20
CA GLY A 4 -17.98 -9.68 5.63
C GLY A 4 -16.61 -9.40 5.02
N ILE A 5 -15.80 -10.45 4.89
CA ILE A 5 -14.52 -10.37 4.20
C ILE A 5 -14.81 -10.10 2.72
N HIS A 6 -14.20 -9.07 2.16
CA HIS A 6 -14.36 -8.66 0.78
C HIS A 6 -13.02 -8.24 0.20
N ILE A 7 -12.87 -8.39 -1.11
CA ILE A 7 -11.71 -7.85 -1.86
C ILE A 7 -11.61 -6.35 -1.59
N ASP A 8 -10.39 -5.86 -1.45
CA ASP A 8 -10.02 -4.49 -1.08
C ASP A 8 -10.33 -4.09 0.37
N GLY A 9 -10.84 -5.04 1.16
CA GLY A 9 -10.98 -4.90 2.60
C GLY A 9 -9.76 -5.42 3.37
N LEU A 10 -9.82 -5.25 4.69
CA LEU A 10 -8.88 -5.87 5.62
C LEU A 10 -9.52 -7.08 6.29
N ALA A 11 -8.70 -8.08 6.54
CA ALA A 11 -9.07 -9.24 7.35
C ALA A 11 -8.01 -9.48 8.41
N LYS A 12 -8.43 -9.98 9.58
CA LYS A 12 -7.52 -10.37 10.67
C LYS A 12 -7.74 -11.80 11.10
N SER A 13 -6.67 -12.45 11.56
CA SER A 13 -6.78 -13.78 12.18
C SER A 13 -7.48 -13.69 13.53
N THR A 14 -8.33 -14.65 13.83
CA THR A 14 -8.98 -14.84 15.14
C THR A 14 -8.37 -15.99 15.94
N VAL A 15 -7.37 -16.66 15.37
CA VAL A 15 -6.68 -17.81 15.96
C VAL A 15 -5.17 -17.70 15.78
N ASP A 16 -4.42 -18.34 16.67
CA ASP A 16 -2.96 -18.42 16.56
C ASP A 16 -2.54 -19.50 15.56
N GLY A 17 -1.44 -19.27 14.85
CA GLY A 17 -0.89 -20.26 13.92
C GLY A 17 -1.74 -20.56 12.69
N LEU A 18 -2.63 -19.65 12.26
CA LEU A 18 -3.44 -19.84 11.05
C LEU A 18 -2.54 -20.03 9.83
N THR A 19 -2.60 -21.22 9.23
CA THR A 19 -1.70 -21.59 8.14
C THR A 19 -1.95 -20.78 6.88
N VAL A 20 -0.87 -20.22 6.31
CA VAL A 20 -0.88 -19.56 5.02
C VAL A 20 -0.26 -20.44 3.95
N ARG A 21 -0.87 -20.49 2.77
CA ARG A 21 -0.54 -21.44 1.70
C ARG A 21 -0.34 -20.78 0.35
N ALA A 22 0.44 -21.44 -0.50
CA ALA A 22 0.69 -20.99 -1.88
C ALA A 22 -0.56 -21.07 -2.79
N LYS A 23 -1.56 -21.88 -2.43
CA LYS A 23 -2.78 -22.13 -3.20
C LYS A 23 -3.97 -22.27 -2.23
N PRO A 24 -5.21 -22.02 -2.68
CA PRO A 24 -6.42 -22.18 -1.88
C PRO A 24 -6.77 -23.68 -1.71
N SER A 25 -5.92 -24.43 -1.01
CA SER A 25 -6.10 -25.87 -0.77
C SER A 25 -5.24 -26.32 0.40
N THR A 26 -5.72 -27.29 1.16
CA THR A 26 -4.98 -27.99 2.22
C THR A 26 -3.77 -28.77 1.70
N ALA A 27 -3.73 -29.11 0.41
CA ALA A 27 -2.57 -29.70 -0.27
C ALA A 27 -1.56 -28.64 -0.76
N GLY A 28 -1.90 -27.35 -0.71
CA GLY A 28 -0.99 -26.27 -1.07
C GLY A 28 0.19 -26.19 -0.10
N ALA A 29 1.39 -25.91 -0.64
CA ALA A 29 2.60 -25.73 0.17
C ALA A 29 2.36 -24.69 1.27
N GLN A 30 2.73 -25.02 2.50
CA GLN A 30 2.69 -24.11 3.62
C GLN A 30 3.81 -23.09 3.47
N LEU A 31 3.45 -21.82 3.45
CA LEU A 31 4.41 -20.72 3.34
C LEU A 31 4.72 -20.07 4.70
N GLY A 32 3.85 -20.30 5.69
CA GLY A 32 3.98 -19.74 7.03
C GLY A 32 2.68 -19.84 7.82
N THR A 33 2.58 -19.04 8.88
CA THR A 33 1.39 -18.90 9.71
C THR A 33 1.13 -17.43 10.05
N ILE A 34 -0.10 -17.09 10.44
CA ILE A 34 -0.43 -15.82 11.07
C ILE A 34 -1.11 -16.03 12.42
N ASP A 35 -0.79 -15.18 13.37
CA ASP A 35 -1.30 -15.26 14.73
C ASP A 35 -2.51 -14.35 14.95
N THR A 36 -3.22 -14.56 16.06
CA THR A 36 -4.43 -13.80 16.39
C THR A 36 -4.16 -12.30 16.34
N GLY A 37 -5.04 -11.56 15.67
CA GLY A 37 -4.95 -10.11 15.52
C GLY A 37 -4.06 -9.63 14.37
N GLN A 38 -3.24 -10.49 13.76
CA GLN A 38 -2.48 -10.11 12.57
C GLN A 38 -3.42 -9.88 11.38
N MET A 39 -3.17 -8.79 10.64
CA MET A 39 -4.02 -8.32 9.56
C MET A 39 -3.38 -8.54 8.18
N GLY A 40 -4.23 -8.67 7.17
CA GLY A 40 -3.86 -8.67 5.75
C GLY A 40 -4.90 -7.94 4.90
N PHE A 41 -4.46 -7.41 3.77
CA PHE A 41 -5.31 -6.83 2.74
C PHE A 41 -5.83 -7.94 1.83
N VAL A 42 -7.14 -8.00 1.60
CA VAL A 42 -7.76 -9.08 0.84
C VAL A 42 -7.68 -8.76 -0.65
N VAL A 43 -6.93 -9.58 -1.41
CA VAL A 43 -6.70 -9.34 -2.84
C VAL A 43 -7.53 -10.26 -3.74
N ALA A 44 -7.96 -11.41 -3.20
CA ALA A 44 -8.78 -12.37 -3.93
C ALA A 44 -9.59 -13.29 -2.99
N GLY A 45 -10.59 -13.95 -3.54
CA GLY A 45 -11.50 -14.86 -2.84
C GLY A 45 -12.93 -14.30 -2.71
N PRO A 46 -13.86 -15.09 -2.15
CA PRO A 46 -13.67 -16.46 -1.66
C PRO A 46 -13.50 -17.48 -2.79
N ILE A 47 -12.59 -18.45 -2.60
CA ILE A 47 -12.53 -19.67 -3.41
C ILE A 47 -12.91 -20.85 -2.52
N SER A 48 -13.91 -21.65 -2.92
CA SER A 48 -14.30 -22.85 -2.19
C SER A 48 -13.43 -24.05 -2.57
N ALA A 49 -12.70 -24.61 -1.61
CA ALA A 49 -11.88 -25.81 -1.80
C ALA A 49 -11.63 -26.54 -0.48
N ASP A 50 -11.59 -27.88 -0.52
CA ASP A 50 -11.34 -28.75 0.63
C ASP A 50 -12.28 -28.51 1.83
N GLY A 51 -13.49 -28.01 1.57
CA GLY A 51 -14.47 -27.68 2.62
C GLY A 51 -14.28 -26.31 3.28
N TYR A 52 -13.38 -25.47 2.76
CA TYR A 52 -13.10 -24.12 3.27
C TYR A 52 -13.41 -23.05 2.23
N ALA A 53 -13.68 -21.83 2.70
CA ALA A 53 -13.58 -20.62 1.89
C ALA A 53 -12.17 -20.03 2.05
N TRP A 54 -11.45 -19.89 0.95
CA TRP A 54 -10.08 -19.39 0.91
C TRP A 54 -10.04 -17.94 0.42
N TYR A 55 -9.23 -17.14 1.10
CA TYR A 55 -8.95 -15.75 0.75
C TYR A 55 -7.46 -15.56 0.57
N GLN A 56 -7.08 -14.82 -0.46
CA GLN A 56 -5.69 -14.44 -0.68
C GLN A 56 -5.45 -13.11 0.02
N LEU A 57 -4.43 -13.07 0.86
CA LEU A 57 -4.04 -11.87 1.59
C LEU A 57 -2.71 -11.35 1.05
N ALA A 58 -2.61 -10.03 0.98
CA ALA A 58 -1.39 -9.25 0.88
C ALA A 58 -1.02 -8.71 2.26
N GLY A 59 0.20 -8.99 2.70
CA GLY A 59 0.63 -8.66 4.07
C GLY A 59 1.20 -7.26 4.23
N PRO A 60 0.74 -6.48 5.23
CA PRO A 60 1.52 -5.42 5.88
C PRO A 60 2.38 -5.92 7.08
N GLY A 61 2.26 -7.19 7.48
CA GLY A 61 2.92 -7.71 8.70
C GLY A 61 2.90 -9.23 8.84
N LEU A 62 3.05 -9.96 7.73
CA LEU A 62 3.13 -11.42 7.75
C LEU A 62 4.55 -11.85 8.15
N PRO A 63 4.73 -12.90 8.96
CA PRO A 63 5.98 -13.10 9.68
C PRO A 63 7.20 -13.26 8.76
N PRO A 64 8.40 -12.85 9.21
CA PRO A 64 9.67 -12.84 8.45
C PRO A 64 10.13 -14.17 7.83
N ASN A 65 9.39 -15.26 7.99
CA ASN A 65 9.81 -16.61 7.62
C ASN A 65 9.22 -17.07 6.28
N ALA A 66 8.53 -16.20 5.55
CA ALA A 66 7.92 -16.54 4.26
C ALA A 66 8.84 -16.28 3.04
N GLY A 67 10.14 -16.06 3.25
CA GLY A 67 11.15 -16.05 2.17
C GLY A 67 11.89 -14.73 1.90
N CYS A 68 12.17 -13.91 2.91
CA CYS A 68 13.32 -12.99 2.86
C CYS A 68 14.48 -13.69 3.61
N GLU A 69 15.09 -14.70 2.99
CA GLU A 69 16.09 -15.57 3.62
C GLU A 69 17.36 -14.78 4.03
N PRO A 70 18.02 -15.10 5.16
CA PRO A 70 19.33 -14.54 5.48
C PRO A 70 20.40 -14.97 4.44
N PRO A 71 21.49 -14.20 4.26
CA PRO A 71 21.89 -13.02 5.02
C PRO A 71 21.94 -11.79 4.12
N GLU A 72 21.06 -10.81 4.32
CA GLU A 72 21.45 -9.38 4.29
C GLU A 72 20.26 -8.46 4.61
N ARG A 73 20.40 -7.77 5.76
CA ARG A 73 19.99 -6.38 6.04
C ARG A 73 18.87 -5.82 5.18
N THR A 74 17.64 -6.16 5.52
CA THR A 74 16.43 -5.52 4.98
C THR A 74 16.24 -4.14 5.64
N THR A 75 16.09 -3.12 4.80
CA THR A 75 15.14 -2.06 5.12
C THR A 75 13.74 -2.66 4.93
N PRO A 76 12.83 -2.57 5.90
CA PRO A 76 11.50 -3.19 5.87
C PRO A 76 10.56 -2.65 4.77
N PHE A 77 11.07 -1.83 3.85
CA PHE A 77 10.39 -1.39 2.63
C PHE A 77 10.79 -2.21 1.38
N GLY A 78 11.75 -3.15 1.50
CA GLY A 78 12.32 -3.90 0.38
C GLY A 78 11.80 -5.33 0.19
N CYS A 79 10.91 -5.85 1.05
CA CYS A 79 10.25 -7.13 0.76
C CYS A 79 8.94 -6.84 0.01
N PRO A 80 8.76 -7.34 -1.22
CA PRO A 80 7.56 -7.07 -2.01
C PRO A 80 6.30 -7.59 -1.32
N VAL A 81 5.15 -7.04 -1.74
CA VAL A 81 3.80 -7.47 -1.34
C VAL A 81 3.72 -9.00 -1.38
N TRP A 82 3.81 -9.61 -0.20
CA TRP A 82 3.78 -11.06 -0.07
C TRP A 82 2.34 -11.53 -0.15
N LEU A 83 2.10 -12.58 -0.94
CA LEU A 83 0.78 -13.12 -1.20
C LEU A 83 0.65 -14.54 -0.65
N GLY A 84 -0.47 -14.81 0.02
CA GLY A 84 -0.75 -16.16 0.51
C GLY A 84 -2.24 -16.39 0.78
N TRP A 85 -2.65 -17.64 0.62
CA TRP A 85 -4.02 -18.09 0.82
C TRP A 85 -4.24 -18.58 2.24
N VAL A 86 -5.29 -18.09 2.89
CA VAL A 86 -5.75 -18.53 4.22
C VAL A 86 -7.19 -18.99 4.14
N ALA A 87 -7.53 -20.01 4.93
CA ALA A 87 -8.91 -20.45 5.10
C ALA A 87 -9.62 -19.56 6.12
N SER A 88 -10.86 -19.15 5.85
CA SER A 88 -11.64 -18.33 6.80
C SER A 88 -12.26 -19.12 7.95
N GLY A 89 -12.18 -20.45 7.92
CA GLY A 89 -12.84 -21.35 8.85
C GLY A 89 -13.60 -22.47 8.13
N GLN A 90 -13.99 -23.50 8.88
CA GLN A 90 -14.88 -24.55 8.37
C GLN A 90 -16.31 -24.04 8.24
N ALA A 91 -17.05 -24.53 7.25
CA ALA A 91 -18.47 -24.23 7.12
C ALA A 91 -19.23 -24.63 8.40
N GLY A 92 -19.90 -23.67 9.03
CA GLY A 92 -20.63 -23.86 10.30
C GLY A 92 -19.76 -23.96 11.55
N GLY A 93 -18.44 -23.81 11.44
CA GLY A 93 -17.49 -23.79 12.55
C GLY A 93 -17.11 -22.38 12.99
N GLN A 94 -16.15 -22.28 13.92
CA GLN A 94 -15.53 -21.02 14.33
C GLN A 94 -14.78 -20.41 13.13
N ALA A 95 -15.01 -19.11 12.88
CA ALA A 95 -14.24 -18.37 11.89
C ALA A 95 -12.80 -18.20 12.39
N TRP A 96 -11.83 -18.44 11.50
CA TRP A 96 -10.39 -18.22 11.72
C TRP A 96 -9.91 -16.88 11.15
N LEU A 97 -10.68 -16.33 10.22
CA LEU A 97 -10.43 -15.05 9.60
C LEU A 97 -11.71 -14.22 9.67
N GLU A 98 -11.62 -12.96 10.07
CA GLU A 98 -12.75 -12.04 10.09
C GLU A 98 -12.41 -10.71 9.44
N ALA A 99 -13.44 -10.05 8.88
CA ALA A 99 -13.29 -8.69 8.38
C ALA A 99 -12.94 -7.74 9.52
N THR A 100 -12.05 -6.79 9.25
CA THR A 100 -11.66 -5.76 10.21
C THR A 100 -11.53 -4.42 9.52
N THR A 101 -11.47 -3.36 10.31
CA THR A 101 -11.26 -1.99 9.84
C THR A 101 -10.13 -1.35 10.63
N LEU A 102 -9.40 -0.46 9.97
CA LEU A 102 -8.46 0.43 10.64
C LEU A 102 -9.11 1.79 10.89
N PRO A 103 -8.72 2.51 11.96
CA PRO A 103 -9.10 3.90 12.12
C PRO A 103 -8.42 4.73 11.01
N CYS A 104 -9.20 5.13 10.01
CA CYS A 104 -8.75 5.97 8.91
C CYS A 104 -8.84 7.45 9.31
N ALA A 105 -7.83 8.24 8.94
CA ALA A 105 -7.85 9.66 9.22
C ALA A 105 -8.88 10.34 8.32
N SER A 106 -9.66 11.28 8.86
CA SER A 106 -10.64 12.01 8.06
C SER A 106 -9.95 13.06 7.19
N SER A 107 -10.40 13.20 5.95
CA SER A 107 -9.97 14.32 5.09
C SER A 107 -10.75 15.59 5.45
N PRO A 108 -10.12 16.78 5.50
CA PRO A 108 -8.71 17.06 5.21
C PRO A 108 -7.73 16.65 6.31
N MET A 109 -6.48 16.32 5.93
CA MET A 109 -5.44 15.92 6.89
C MET A 109 -4.02 16.34 6.47
N ASN A 110 -3.08 16.34 7.43
CA ASN A 110 -1.65 16.49 7.11
C ASN A 110 -1.05 15.15 6.67
N VAL A 111 0.00 15.16 5.85
CA VAL A 111 0.71 13.96 5.36
C VAL A 111 1.17 13.05 6.50
N ALA A 112 1.48 13.60 7.68
CA ALA A 112 1.81 12.81 8.87
C ALA A 112 0.74 11.75 9.18
N ALA A 113 -0.55 12.07 8.98
CA ALA A 113 -1.64 11.12 9.19
C ALA A 113 -1.60 9.91 8.23
N LEU A 114 -0.82 9.97 7.15
CA LEU A 114 -0.63 8.87 6.19
C LEU A 114 0.71 8.13 6.35
N VAL A 115 1.75 8.77 6.89
CA VAL A 115 3.13 8.25 6.80
C VAL A 115 3.92 8.21 8.12
N SER A 116 3.43 8.82 9.21
CA SER A 116 4.24 8.96 10.43
C SER A 116 4.03 7.82 11.43
N ASP A 117 5.13 7.37 12.03
CA ASP A 117 5.22 6.43 13.17
C ASP A 117 4.51 6.91 14.45
N SER A 118 4.06 8.17 14.50
CA SER A 118 3.42 8.81 15.65
C SER A 118 1.90 8.86 15.59
N ALA A 119 1.27 8.33 14.55
CA ALA A 119 -0.13 7.90 14.69
C ALA A 119 -0.17 6.81 15.77
N PRO A 120 -1.22 6.71 16.60
CA PRO A 120 -1.34 5.62 17.58
C PRO A 120 -1.23 4.20 16.98
N ALA A 121 -1.21 4.09 15.65
CA ALA A 121 -1.10 2.87 14.85
C ALA A 121 0.17 2.76 13.98
N GLY A 122 1.18 3.64 14.12
CA GLY A 122 2.40 3.61 13.29
C GLY A 122 2.20 4.16 11.86
N SER A 123 3.27 4.19 11.07
CA SER A 123 3.22 4.55 9.64
C SER A 123 2.27 3.61 8.90
N ARG A 124 1.30 4.16 8.15
CA ARG A 124 0.39 3.32 7.36
C ARG A 124 1.12 2.78 6.15
N THR A 125 1.12 1.47 5.99
CA THR A 125 1.60 0.81 4.78
C THR A 125 0.76 1.21 3.56
N PRO A 126 1.27 1.09 2.34
CA PRO A 126 0.49 1.34 1.12
C PRO A 126 -0.86 0.62 1.09
N LEU A 127 -0.92 -0.64 1.54
CA LEU A 127 -2.14 -1.44 1.56
C LEU A 127 -3.16 -0.96 2.59
N GLU A 128 -2.72 -0.45 3.74
CA GLU A 128 -3.62 0.13 4.73
C GLU A 128 -4.21 1.45 4.23
N ARG A 129 -3.43 2.26 3.52
CA ARG A 129 -3.93 3.45 2.85
C ARG A 129 -4.95 3.08 1.77
N LEU A 130 -4.67 2.06 0.98
CA LEU A 130 -5.58 1.53 -0.04
C LEU A 130 -6.91 1.07 0.58
N ALA A 131 -6.87 0.31 1.67
CA ALA A 131 -8.08 -0.09 2.40
C ALA A 131 -8.86 1.09 2.99
N CYS A 132 -8.17 2.15 3.42
CA CYS A 132 -8.81 3.30 4.02
C CYS A 132 -9.50 4.22 3.01
N TYR A 133 -8.88 4.45 1.87
CA TYR A 133 -9.29 5.51 0.95
C TYR A 133 -9.68 4.99 -0.43
N GLY A 134 -9.08 3.89 -0.90
CA GLY A 134 -9.32 3.37 -2.24
C GLY A 134 -9.23 4.48 -3.29
N SER A 135 -10.19 4.48 -4.21
CA SER A 135 -10.38 5.53 -5.23
C SER A 135 -11.06 6.80 -4.73
N THR A 136 -11.36 6.93 -3.43
CA THR A 136 -11.99 8.14 -2.89
C THR A 136 -10.96 9.26 -2.79
N PRO A 137 -11.19 10.43 -3.44
CA PRO A 137 -10.26 11.54 -3.32
C PRO A 137 -10.15 12.03 -1.87
N ILE A 138 -8.92 12.20 -1.41
CA ILE A 138 -8.57 12.80 -0.13
C ILE A 138 -7.73 14.05 -0.36
N ARG A 139 -7.97 15.04 0.49
CA ARG A 139 -7.20 16.26 0.57
C ARG A 139 -6.13 16.15 1.65
N ILE A 140 -4.87 16.33 1.25
CA ILE A 140 -3.70 16.28 2.14
C ILE A 140 -2.86 17.55 2.05
N ARG A 141 -2.19 17.91 3.15
CA ARG A 141 -1.14 18.94 3.15
C ARG A 141 0.21 18.37 3.56
N GLY A 142 1.25 18.76 2.84
CA GLY A 142 2.61 18.33 3.11
C GLY A 142 3.65 19.30 2.55
N TRP A 143 4.88 19.15 3.01
CA TRP A 143 6.00 19.98 2.58
C TRP A 143 6.64 19.41 1.32
N PHE A 144 6.67 20.19 0.22
CA PHE A 144 7.32 19.74 -0.99
C PHE A 144 8.83 19.91 -0.89
N THR A 145 9.54 18.82 -0.59
CA THR A 145 10.96 18.87 -0.22
C THR A 145 11.83 19.41 -1.37
N LYS A 146 12.83 20.23 -1.00
CA LYS A 146 13.90 20.61 -1.92
C LYS A 146 14.74 19.38 -2.23
N ILE A 147 15.17 19.27 -3.48
CA ILE A 147 16.15 18.25 -3.89
C ILE A 147 17.54 18.82 -3.58
N PRO A 148 18.38 18.13 -2.79
CA PRO A 148 19.79 18.49 -2.64
C PRO A 148 20.50 18.50 -4.00
N GLU A 149 21.38 19.48 -4.24
CA GLU A 149 22.13 19.59 -5.50
C GLU A 149 22.95 18.34 -5.83
N ASN A 150 23.35 17.59 -4.79
CA ASN A 150 24.14 16.37 -4.87
C ASN A 150 23.31 15.09 -4.68
N ALA A 151 21.98 15.16 -4.72
CA ALA A 151 21.13 14.00 -4.44
C ALA A 151 21.32 12.86 -5.45
N GLY A 152 21.86 13.15 -6.65
CA GLY A 152 21.97 12.19 -7.74
C GLY A 152 20.58 11.79 -8.20
N LEU A 153 20.01 12.53 -9.15
CA LEU A 153 18.77 12.14 -9.82
C LEU A 153 19.09 10.94 -10.71
N GLY A 154 19.06 9.76 -10.12
CA GLY A 154 19.63 8.55 -10.69
C GLY A 154 18.67 7.39 -10.53
N GLY A 155 17.94 7.12 -11.60
CA GLY A 155 17.18 5.90 -11.77
C GLY A 155 16.97 5.67 -13.26
N THR A 156 16.92 4.41 -13.65
CA THR A 156 16.35 4.03 -14.95
C THR A 156 14.97 3.46 -14.66
N CYS A 157 13.94 4.14 -15.16
CA CYS A 157 12.69 3.45 -15.43
C CYS A 157 12.99 2.37 -16.48
N GLY A 158 12.31 1.23 -16.42
CA GLY A 158 12.36 0.25 -17.51
C GLY A 158 11.94 0.84 -18.86
N PRO A 159 11.72 0.02 -19.90
CA PRO A 159 11.16 0.53 -21.14
C PRO A 159 9.88 1.34 -20.87
N PRO A 160 9.65 2.47 -21.57
CA PRO A 160 8.46 3.28 -21.38
C PRO A 160 7.18 2.45 -21.58
N SER A 161 6.23 2.60 -20.68
CA SER A 161 4.91 1.99 -20.71
C SER A 161 3.83 3.04 -20.42
N ALA A 162 2.57 2.71 -20.69
CA ALA A 162 1.44 3.61 -20.44
C ALA A 162 1.27 3.98 -18.95
N VAL A 163 1.89 3.22 -18.05
CA VAL A 163 1.84 3.40 -16.59
C VAL A 163 3.17 3.88 -16.00
N SER A 164 4.20 4.19 -16.82
CA SER A 164 5.50 4.61 -16.31
C SER A 164 5.43 5.80 -15.36
N TRP A 165 4.49 6.72 -15.57
CA TRP A 165 4.25 7.86 -14.69
C TRP A 165 3.81 7.46 -13.27
N LEU A 166 3.21 6.27 -13.12
CA LEU A 166 2.74 5.73 -11.85
C LEU A 166 3.82 4.91 -11.14
N VAL A 167 4.66 4.19 -11.88
CA VAL A 167 5.67 3.27 -11.31
C VAL A 167 7.08 3.87 -11.21
N CYS A 168 7.39 4.89 -12.00
CA CYS A 168 8.73 5.48 -12.06
C CYS A 168 8.82 6.81 -11.30
N MET A 169 8.04 6.94 -10.22
CA MET A 169 8.02 8.13 -9.36
C MET A 169 9.37 8.44 -8.69
N GLY A 170 10.27 7.45 -8.61
CA GLY A 170 11.66 7.64 -8.19
C GLY A 170 12.50 8.51 -9.13
N LEU A 171 11.96 8.96 -10.26
CA LEU A 171 12.63 9.88 -11.18
C LEU A 171 12.22 11.35 -10.97
N ASP A 172 10.94 11.58 -10.66
CA ASP A 172 10.40 12.94 -10.53
C ASP A 172 10.44 13.44 -9.08
N TYR A 173 10.59 12.53 -8.11
CA TYR A 173 10.73 12.81 -6.67
C TYR A 173 9.69 13.79 -6.13
N ASN A 174 8.44 13.60 -6.55
CA ASN A 174 7.30 14.38 -6.09
C ASN A 174 6.88 13.94 -4.68
N THR A 175 7.77 14.10 -3.71
CA THR A 175 7.54 13.66 -2.32
C THR A 175 7.06 14.82 -1.46
N LEU A 176 5.96 14.60 -0.76
CA LEU A 176 5.48 15.48 0.29
C LEU A 176 5.93 14.95 1.65
N GLY A 177 6.77 15.72 2.34
CA GLY A 177 7.23 15.45 3.69
C GLY A 177 6.25 15.94 4.76
N THR A 178 6.49 15.53 6.00
CA THR A 178 5.65 15.88 7.16
C THR A 178 5.97 17.26 7.76
N SER A 179 7.12 17.84 7.42
CA SER A 179 7.59 19.12 7.94
C SER A 179 8.57 19.80 6.96
N GLU A 180 8.89 21.07 7.22
CA GLU A 180 9.91 21.81 6.45
C GLU A 180 11.32 21.21 6.56
N SER A 181 11.55 20.50 7.67
CA SER A 181 12.78 19.76 7.96
C SER A 181 12.75 18.32 7.44
N ALA A 182 11.70 17.90 6.73
CA ALA A 182 11.61 16.55 6.20
C ALA A 182 12.78 16.26 5.24
N VAL A 183 13.41 15.11 5.45
CA VAL A 183 14.49 14.62 4.60
C VAL A 183 13.94 14.35 3.20
N PHE A 184 14.73 14.69 2.17
CA PHE A 184 14.40 14.35 0.79
C PHE A 184 14.10 12.83 0.66
N GLY A 185 12.99 12.52 -0.02
CA GLY A 185 12.52 11.14 -0.20
C GLY A 185 11.74 10.57 1.00
N SER A 186 11.58 11.32 2.10
CA SER A 186 10.70 10.91 3.19
C SER A 186 9.29 11.51 3.03
N GLY A 187 8.28 10.67 3.24
CA GLY A 187 6.87 11.06 3.16
C GLY A 187 6.09 10.29 2.11
N ILE A 188 5.10 10.93 1.49
CA ILE A 188 4.27 10.31 0.46
C ILE A 188 4.71 10.78 -0.93
N GLN A 189 4.91 9.82 -1.84
CA GLN A 189 5.14 10.14 -3.24
C GLN A 189 3.81 10.46 -3.93
N VAL A 190 3.84 11.45 -4.83
CA VAL A 190 2.69 11.96 -5.56
C VAL A 190 2.92 11.74 -7.04
N ALA A 191 2.17 10.80 -7.61
CA ALA A 191 2.12 10.57 -9.05
C ALA A 191 1.30 11.67 -9.73
N ILE A 192 1.74 12.06 -10.92
CA ILE A 192 1.02 13.00 -11.79
C ILE A 192 0.70 12.27 -13.08
N ASP A 193 -0.59 12.09 -13.37
CA ASP A 193 -1.01 11.61 -14.70
C ASP A 193 -0.67 12.70 -15.74
N PRO A 194 0.17 12.42 -16.75
CA PRO A 194 0.52 13.39 -17.77
C PRO A 194 -0.69 13.89 -18.58
N ALA A 195 -1.79 13.14 -18.62
CA ALA A 195 -3.04 13.54 -19.27
C ALA A 195 -3.91 14.48 -18.41
N SER A 196 -3.64 14.61 -17.11
CA SER A 196 -4.46 15.41 -16.18
C SER A 196 -4.27 16.92 -16.32
N GLY A 197 -3.13 17.37 -16.88
CA GLY A 197 -2.72 18.78 -16.88
C GLY A 197 -2.30 19.31 -15.50
N VAL A 198 -2.26 18.48 -14.46
CA VAL A 198 -1.75 18.84 -13.14
C VAL A 198 -0.24 19.08 -13.22
N THR A 199 0.25 20.10 -12.51
CA THR A 199 1.68 20.42 -12.45
C THR A 199 2.10 20.68 -11.01
N MET A 200 3.32 20.26 -10.67
CA MET A 200 3.90 20.56 -9.36
C MET A 200 4.49 21.98 -9.38
N PRO A 201 4.21 22.81 -8.37
CA PRO A 201 4.81 24.14 -8.26
C PRO A 201 6.27 24.05 -7.78
N ALA A 202 6.91 25.19 -7.50
CA ALA A 202 8.28 25.22 -7.00
C ALA A 202 8.46 24.41 -5.71
N ARG A 203 9.64 23.82 -5.50
CA ARG A 203 9.97 23.08 -4.26
C ARG A 203 10.30 24.03 -3.11
N GLY A 204 10.23 23.50 -1.89
CA GLY A 204 10.52 24.24 -0.66
C GLY A 204 9.34 25.08 -0.19
N GLN A 205 8.12 24.56 -0.32
CA GLN A 205 6.90 25.20 0.16
C GLN A 205 5.86 24.14 0.57
N TRP A 206 4.86 24.57 1.34
CA TRP A 206 3.72 23.73 1.69
C TRP A 206 2.75 23.64 0.51
N LEU A 207 2.29 22.42 0.24
CA LEU A 207 1.29 22.14 -0.79
C LEU A 207 0.06 21.50 -0.17
N GLU A 208 -1.10 21.87 -0.70
CA GLU A 208 -2.33 21.10 -0.59
C GLU A 208 -2.53 20.31 -1.88
N VAL A 209 -2.73 19.01 -1.74
CA VAL A 209 -2.99 18.09 -2.84
C VAL A 209 -4.32 17.40 -2.60
N VAL A 210 -5.20 17.45 -3.61
CA VAL A 210 -6.36 16.56 -3.68
C VAL A 210 -5.99 15.45 -4.64
N GLY A 211 -6.20 14.21 -4.24
CA GLY A 211 -5.84 13.04 -5.03
C GLY A 211 -6.40 11.76 -4.44
N HIS A 212 -6.19 10.65 -5.10
CA HIS A 212 -6.73 9.33 -4.74
C HIS A 212 -5.63 8.27 -4.77
N LEU A 213 -5.95 7.11 -4.20
CA LEU A 213 -5.24 5.85 -4.43
C LEU A 213 -6.06 5.03 -5.42
N ASP A 214 -5.64 3.80 -5.71
CA ASP A 214 -6.39 2.88 -6.58
C ASP A 214 -6.74 3.46 -7.96
N ASP A 215 -5.79 4.17 -8.58
CA ASP A 215 -6.01 4.77 -9.88
C ASP A 215 -6.35 3.69 -10.94
N PRO A 216 -7.32 3.92 -11.84
CA PRO A 216 -7.67 2.97 -12.88
C PRO A 216 -6.49 2.49 -13.74
N ALA A 217 -5.46 3.33 -13.94
CA ALA A 217 -4.25 2.97 -14.66
C ALA A 217 -3.44 1.87 -13.97
N ALA A 218 -3.55 1.74 -12.64
CA ALA A 218 -2.84 0.71 -11.86
C ALA A 218 -3.19 -0.72 -12.29
N ARG A 219 -4.36 -0.92 -12.92
CA ARG A 219 -4.78 -2.23 -13.47
C ARG A 219 -3.89 -2.71 -14.61
N ASN A 220 -3.19 -1.80 -15.26
CA ASN A 220 -2.30 -2.09 -16.38
C ASN A 220 -0.83 -2.12 -15.94
N CYS A 221 -0.56 -2.24 -14.64
CA CYS A 221 0.80 -2.32 -14.14
C CYS A 221 1.47 -3.64 -14.51
N GLU A 222 2.54 -3.52 -15.28
CA GLU A 222 3.36 -4.63 -15.75
C GLU A 222 4.20 -5.20 -14.61
N ASP A 223 4.51 -6.50 -14.70
CA ASP A 223 5.31 -7.19 -13.70
C ASP A 223 6.79 -6.75 -13.76
N PHE A 224 7.25 -6.06 -12.71
CA PHE A 224 8.65 -5.66 -12.53
C PHE A 224 9.50 -6.72 -11.79
N GLY A 225 9.10 -7.99 -11.81
CA GLY A 225 9.82 -9.12 -11.20
C GLY A 225 9.26 -9.56 -9.85
N GLY A 226 8.01 -9.23 -9.56
CA GLY A 226 7.31 -9.54 -8.31
C GLY A 226 6.00 -10.32 -8.48
N GLY A 227 5.63 -10.64 -9.72
CA GLY A 227 4.32 -11.18 -10.08
C GLY A 227 3.31 -10.08 -10.41
N GLU A 228 2.43 -10.34 -11.36
CA GLU A 228 1.38 -9.42 -11.84
C GLU A 228 0.55 -8.79 -10.70
N VAL A 229 0.09 -9.62 -9.75
CA VAL A 229 -0.74 -9.14 -8.63
C VAL A 229 0.01 -8.15 -7.73
N ASN A 230 1.31 -8.37 -7.51
CA ASN A 230 2.14 -7.50 -6.70
C ASN A 230 2.42 -6.17 -7.41
N ALA A 231 2.70 -6.22 -8.72
CA ALA A 231 2.87 -5.01 -9.52
C ALA A 231 1.61 -4.14 -9.51
N VAL A 232 0.44 -4.74 -9.71
CA VAL A 232 -0.85 -4.05 -9.64
C VAL A 232 -1.08 -3.47 -8.25
N LEU A 233 -0.88 -4.24 -7.17
CA LEU A 233 -1.08 -3.75 -5.81
C LEU A 233 -0.15 -2.60 -5.42
N SER A 234 1.11 -2.67 -5.88
CA SER A 234 2.07 -1.59 -5.66
C SER A 234 1.57 -0.31 -6.31
N CYS A 235 1.17 -0.36 -7.59
CA CYS A 235 0.60 0.78 -8.29
C CYS A 235 -0.69 1.33 -7.67
N ARG A 236 -1.57 0.44 -7.20
CA ARG A 236 -2.82 0.84 -6.53
C ARG A 236 -2.53 1.60 -5.23
N GLY A 237 -1.39 1.32 -4.59
CA GLY A 237 -0.93 2.01 -3.38
C GLY A 237 -0.34 3.40 -3.63
N GLU A 238 -0.17 3.82 -4.88
CA GLU A 238 0.39 5.13 -5.22
C GLU A 238 -0.67 6.23 -5.24
N PHE A 239 -0.28 7.40 -4.73
CA PHE A 239 -1.17 8.54 -4.60
C PHE A 239 -1.10 9.41 -5.84
N VAL A 240 -2.20 9.50 -6.58
CA VAL A 240 -2.30 10.26 -7.84
C VAL A 240 -2.97 11.60 -7.56
N ALA A 241 -2.34 12.71 -7.94
CA ALA A 241 -2.91 14.04 -7.75
C ALA A 241 -3.96 14.38 -8.81
N GLU A 242 -5.09 14.90 -8.36
CA GLU A 242 -6.11 15.57 -9.18
C GLU A 242 -5.94 17.09 -9.17
N SER A 243 -5.39 17.66 -8.10
CA SER A 243 -5.02 19.07 -8.03
C SER A 243 -3.90 19.32 -7.02
N VAL A 244 -3.08 20.35 -7.29
CA VAL A 244 -1.97 20.77 -6.43
C VAL A 244 -2.01 22.28 -6.29
N SER A 245 -1.92 22.79 -5.06
CA SER A 245 -1.93 24.22 -4.79
C SER A 245 -0.96 24.61 -3.67
N PRO A 246 -0.19 25.70 -3.81
CA PRO A 246 0.58 26.26 -2.70
C PRO A 246 -0.31 26.71 -1.55
N VAL A 247 0.12 26.46 -0.32
CA VAL A 247 -0.55 26.92 0.90
C VAL A 247 0.46 27.48 1.91
N ALA A 248 -0.02 28.19 2.93
CA ALA A 248 0.84 28.84 3.91
C ALA A 248 1.48 27.89 4.93
N GLY A 249 0.91 26.69 5.11
CA GLY A 249 1.31 25.77 6.17
C GLY A 249 0.43 24.52 6.23
N PRO A 250 0.71 23.62 7.19
CA PRO A 250 -0.14 22.46 7.46
C PRO A 250 -1.55 22.89 7.92
N TYR A 251 -2.48 21.93 8.01
CA TYR A 251 -3.74 22.11 8.75
C TYR A 251 -3.49 22.28 10.24
#